data_AF-A0A842LR06-F1
#
_entry.id   AF-A0A842LR06-F1
#
_cell.length_a   1.000
_cell.length_b   1.000
_cell.length_c   1.000
_cell.angle_alpha   90.00
_cell.angle_beta   90.00
_cell.angle_gamma   90.00
#
_symmetry.space_group_name_H-M   'P 1'
#
loop_
_entity.id
_entity.type
_entity.pdbx_description
1 polymer ?
#
loop_
_entity_poly.entity_id
_entity_poly.type
_entity_poly.pdbx_seq_one_letter_code
_entity_poly.pdbx_strand_id
1 'polypeptide(L)'
;MESEVDAMEGNLRKFRDLLREISCHRSMESLIRDMRAGDHICLIYDGDDEWRGAVVPFIVEGLRRGERCLYICSERAPDMVREELGREVPVDEFEDDGSLRIMDYRGASGEGIKDPERVVAILESESGRSVSEGFSGLRVTLEMGLLLGDISVTEDIIRYGTAI
;
A
#
# COMPACT_ATOMS: atom_id res chain seq x y z
N MET A 1 24.44 -23.83 -7.03
CA MET A 1 23.29 -23.00 -7.47
C MET A 1 22.14 -23.10 -6.47
N GLU A 2 21.64 -24.29 -6.10
CA GLU A 2 20.65 -24.42 -4.98
C GLU A 2 21.18 -23.86 -3.65
N SER A 3 22.46 -24.06 -3.35
CA SER A 3 23.09 -23.61 -2.10
C SER A 3 23.13 -22.09 -1.88
N GLU A 4 23.08 -21.29 -2.94
CA GLU A 4 23.11 -19.82 -2.84
C GLU A 4 21.71 -19.24 -2.70
N VAL A 5 20.70 -19.88 -3.30
CA VAL A 5 19.29 -19.55 -3.13
C VAL A 5 18.84 -19.88 -1.71
N ASP A 6 19.20 -21.06 -1.18
CA ASP A 6 18.93 -21.45 0.21
C ASP A 6 19.59 -20.51 1.23
N ALA A 7 20.80 -20.02 0.91
CA ALA A 7 21.50 -19.06 1.74
C ALA A 7 20.81 -17.67 1.72
N MET A 8 20.30 -17.25 0.56
CA MET A 8 19.54 -16.01 0.42
C MET A 8 18.21 -16.09 1.19
N GLU A 9 17.46 -17.19 1.06
CA GLU A 9 16.22 -17.42 1.80
C GLU A 9 16.45 -17.51 3.31
N GLY A 10 17.53 -18.16 3.73
CA GLY A 10 17.94 -18.22 5.13
C GLY A 10 18.30 -16.85 5.71
N ASN A 11 18.92 -15.99 4.90
CA ASN A 11 19.27 -14.62 5.29
C ASN A 11 18.04 -13.70 5.34
N LEU A 12 17.11 -13.84 4.39
CA LEU A 12 15.82 -13.14 4.40
C LEU A 12 14.98 -13.51 5.62
N ARG A 13 14.99 -14.79 6.02
CA ARG A 13 14.30 -15.26 7.22
C ARG A 13 14.90 -14.67 8.50
N LYS A 14 16.23 -14.70 8.63
CA LYS A 14 16.93 -14.08 9.77
C LYS A 14 16.73 -12.57 9.83
N PHE A 15 16.70 -11.89 8.68
CA PHE A 15 16.41 -10.47 8.62
C PHE A 15 14.98 -10.16 9.07
N ARG A 16 14.00 -10.99 8.67
CA ARG A 16 12.61 -10.90 9.13
C ARG A 16 12.47 -11.13 10.63
N ASP A 17 13.15 -12.12 11.18
CA ASP A 17 13.15 -12.42 12.61
C ASP A 17 13.82 -11.29 13.41
N LEU A 18 14.92 -10.74 12.89
CA LEU A 18 15.60 -9.58 13.48
C LEU A 18 14.73 -8.31 13.41
N LEU A 19 13.98 -8.08 12.33
CA LEU A 19 13.02 -6.98 12.22
C LEU A 19 11.85 -7.14 13.20
N ARG A 20 11.43 -8.39 13.50
CA ARG A 20 10.43 -8.68 14.55
C ARG A 20 10.98 -8.42 15.96
N GLU A 21 12.25 -8.74 16.20
CA GLU A 21 12.91 -8.47 17.50
C GLU A 21 13.25 -6.99 17.72
N ILE A 22 13.58 -6.25 16.66
CA ILE A 22 13.88 -4.81 16.71
C ILE A 22 12.60 -3.95 16.69
N SER A 23 11.48 -4.48 16.19
CA SER A 23 10.19 -3.80 16.25
C SER A 23 9.75 -3.59 17.70
N CYS A 24 9.97 -2.36 18.16
CA CYS A 24 9.39 -1.81 19.37
C CYS A 24 7.88 -2.13 19.40
N HIS A 25 7.39 -2.68 20.53
CA HIS A 25 6.04 -3.20 20.80
C HIS A 25 4.88 -2.21 20.49
N ARG A 26 4.66 -1.86 19.22
CA ARG A 26 3.46 -1.15 18.76
C ARG A 26 2.66 -2.09 17.87
N SER A 27 1.36 -2.17 18.11
CA SER A 27 0.47 -2.88 17.19
C SER A 27 0.39 -2.13 15.86
N MET A 28 0.08 -2.86 14.78
CA MET A 28 -0.08 -2.27 13.45
C MET A 28 -1.09 -1.13 13.46
N GLU A 29 -2.20 -1.29 14.19
CA GLU A 29 -3.23 -0.25 14.30
C GLU A 29 -2.73 1.01 15.02
N SER A 30 -1.85 0.86 16.02
CA SER A 30 -1.23 2.00 16.68
C SER A 30 -0.27 2.73 15.75
N LEU A 31 0.51 2.00 14.95
CA LEU A 31 1.40 2.60 13.96
C LEU A 31 0.60 3.41 12.94
N ILE A 32 -0.44 2.81 12.35
CA ILE A 32 -1.32 3.43 11.36
C ILE A 32 -1.97 4.71 11.91
N ARG A 33 -2.44 4.67 13.15
CA ARG A 33 -3.08 5.82 13.81
C ARG A 33 -2.10 6.97 14.06
N ASP A 34 -0.83 6.69 14.29
CA ASP A 34 0.16 7.74 14.55
C ASP A 34 0.74 8.34 13.26
N MET A 35 0.40 7.78 12.09
CA MET A 35 0.89 8.26 10.80
C MET A 35 0.47 9.71 10.51
N ARG A 36 1.39 10.43 9.90
CA ARG A 36 1.28 11.78 9.35
C ARG A 36 1.39 11.73 7.83
N ALA A 37 1.05 12.83 7.17
CA ALA A 37 1.38 13.01 5.76
C ALA A 37 2.90 12.82 5.56
N GLY A 38 3.29 12.10 4.52
CA GLY A 38 4.67 11.70 4.24
C GLY A 38 5.15 10.43 4.93
N ASP A 39 4.37 9.87 5.86
CA ASP A 39 4.69 8.55 6.40
C ASP A 39 4.28 7.46 5.42
N HIS A 40 5.13 6.45 5.25
CA HIS A 40 4.83 5.26 4.46
C HIS A 40 5.15 4.00 5.27
N ILE A 41 4.43 2.93 4.98
CA ILE A 41 4.67 1.60 5.56
C ILE A 41 5.04 0.67 4.40
N CYS A 42 6.21 0.04 4.49
CA CYS A 42 6.55 -1.08 3.63
C CYS A 42 6.26 -2.37 4.38
N LEU A 43 5.25 -3.11 3.91
CA LEU A 43 4.85 -4.38 4.52
C LEU A 43 5.40 -5.55 3.71
N ILE A 44 6.23 -6.38 4.36
CA ILE A 44 6.61 -7.69 3.86
C ILE A 44 5.69 -8.70 4.55
N TYR A 45 4.86 -9.40 3.79
CA TYR A 45 3.87 -10.35 4.27
C TYR A 45 3.90 -11.65 3.44
N ASP A 46 3.45 -12.75 4.03
CA ASP A 46 3.45 -14.08 3.41
C ASP A 46 2.04 -14.57 3.07
N GLY A 47 1.00 -13.99 3.68
CA GLY A 47 -0.37 -14.46 3.50
C GLY A 47 -1.44 -13.40 3.72
N ASP A 48 -2.68 -13.78 3.42
CA ASP A 48 -3.84 -12.89 3.44
C ASP A 48 -4.16 -12.34 4.82
N ASP A 49 -3.86 -13.07 5.89
CA ASP A 49 -4.09 -12.59 7.27
C ASP A 49 -3.15 -11.43 7.63
N GLU A 50 -1.88 -11.52 7.26
CA GLU A 50 -0.90 -10.44 7.47
C GLU A 50 -1.21 -9.22 6.58
N TRP A 51 -1.57 -9.46 5.32
CA TRP A 51 -2.03 -8.42 4.39
C TRP A 51 -3.29 -7.71 4.93
N ARG A 52 -4.32 -8.46 5.30
CA ARG A 52 -5.60 -7.94 5.82
C ARG A 52 -5.38 -7.14 7.08
N GLY A 53 -4.57 -7.67 8.01
CA GLY A 53 -4.25 -7.03 9.29
C GLY A 53 -3.51 -5.68 9.17
N ALA A 54 -3.01 -5.34 7.98
CA ALA A 54 -2.39 -4.04 7.72
C ALA A 54 -3.25 -3.16 6.78
N VAL A 55 -3.73 -3.71 5.67
CA VAL A 55 -4.44 -2.95 4.63
C VAL A 55 -5.79 -2.45 5.10
N VAL A 56 -6.60 -3.33 5.71
CA VAL A 56 -7.94 -2.96 6.19
C VAL A 56 -7.87 -1.82 7.21
N PRO A 57 -7.10 -1.91 8.31
CA PRO A 57 -7.03 -0.81 9.26
C PRO A 57 -6.41 0.45 8.66
N PHE A 58 -5.51 0.34 7.68
CA PHE A 58 -4.91 1.49 7.01
C PHE A 58 -5.94 2.31 6.23
N ILE A 59 -6.82 1.63 5.48
CA ILE A 59 -7.87 2.28 4.70
C ILE A 59 -8.97 2.82 5.62
N VAL A 60 -9.42 2.00 6.57
CA VAL A 60 -10.49 2.38 7.51
C VAL A 60 -10.09 3.62 8.32
N GLU A 61 -8.84 3.71 8.78
CA GLU A 61 -8.35 4.90 9.48
C GLU A 61 -8.31 6.14 8.58
N GLY A 62 -7.94 6.00 7.30
CA GLY A 62 -7.96 7.09 6.32
C GLY A 62 -9.37 7.63 6.07
N LEU A 63 -10.32 6.73 5.81
CA LEU A 63 -11.74 7.08 5.64
C LEU A 63 -12.29 7.78 6.90
N ARG A 64 -11.94 7.29 8.10
CA ARG A 64 -12.32 7.91 9.38
C ARG A 64 -11.76 9.34 9.55
N ARG A 65 -10.62 9.65 8.92
CA ARG A 65 -9.98 10.98 8.92
C ARG A 65 -10.46 11.90 7.82
N GLY A 66 -11.37 11.45 6.96
CA GLY A 66 -11.79 12.20 5.78
C GLY A 66 -10.70 12.31 4.71
N GLU A 67 -9.76 11.37 4.70
CA GLU A 67 -8.73 11.25 3.66
C GLU A 67 -9.30 10.43 2.49
N ARG A 68 -8.90 10.75 1.27
CA ARG A 68 -9.17 9.88 0.13
C ARG A 68 -8.26 8.65 0.23
N CYS A 69 -8.81 7.46 -0.05
CA CYS A 69 -8.12 6.19 -0.04
C CYS A 69 -8.09 5.59 -1.45
N LEU A 70 -6.90 5.30 -1.95
CA LEU A 70 -6.67 4.66 -3.24
C LEU A 70 -6.00 3.29 -3.02
N TYR A 71 -6.67 2.23 -3.46
CA TYR A 71 -6.12 0.88 -3.52
C TYR A 71 -5.78 0.49 -4.94
N ILE A 72 -4.51 0.16 -5.18
CA ILE A 72 -4.02 -0.24 -6.49
C ILE A 72 -3.68 -1.74 -6.43
N CYS A 73 -4.60 -2.54 -6.95
CA CYS A 73 -4.50 -3.99 -7.04
C CYS A 73 -3.44 -4.45 -8.03
N SER A 74 -2.80 -5.58 -7.72
CA SER A 74 -1.95 -6.32 -8.65
C SER A 74 -2.25 -7.82 -8.63
N GLU A 75 -1.90 -8.50 -7.55
CA GLU A 75 -2.09 -9.93 -7.35
C GLU A 75 -3.49 -10.21 -6.85
N ARG A 76 -4.03 -9.33 -6.00
CA ARG A 76 -5.40 -9.46 -5.47
C ARG A 76 -6.41 -8.84 -6.40
N ALA A 77 -7.48 -9.59 -6.65
CA ALA A 77 -8.64 -9.08 -7.37
C ALA A 77 -9.31 -7.94 -6.56
N PRO A 78 -9.78 -6.86 -7.21
CA PRO A 78 -10.51 -5.78 -6.56
C PRO A 78 -11.67 -6.26 -5.66
N ASP A 79 -12.38 -7.30 -6.08
CA ASP A 79 -13.54 -7.83 -5.34
C ASP A 79 -13.14 -8.45 -3.99
N MET A 80 -11.95 -9.05 -3.90
CA MET A 80 -11.42 -9.55 -2.63
C MET A 80 -11.12 -8.40 -1.66
N VAL A 81 -10.61 -7.28 -2.18
CA VAL A 81 -10.35 -6.08 -1.38
C VAL A 81 -11.67 -5.48 -0.88
N ARG A 82 -12.67 -5.40 -1.77
CA ARG A 82 -14.03 -4.94 -1.40
C ARG A 82 -14.66 -5.82 -0.33
N GLU A 83 -14.58 -7.14 -0.47
CA GLU A 83 -15.15 -8.07 0.50
C GLU A 83 -14.55 -7.86 1.90
N GLU A 84 -13.22 -7.73 1.98
CA GLU A 84 -12.53 -7.58 3.26
C GLU A 84 -12.77 -6.22 3.91
N LEU A 85 -12.82 -5.14 3.11
CA LEU A 85 -13.21 -3.82 3.62
C LEU A 85 -14.69 -3.77 4.02
N GLY A 86 -15.57 -4.45 3.29
CA GLY A 86 -17.01 -4.51 3.53
C GLY A 86 -17.40 -5.13 4.87
N ARG A 87 -16.47 -5.83 5.53
CA ARG A 87 -16.64 -6.36 6.90
C ARG A 87 -16.52 -5.27 7.97
N GLU A 88 -15.86 -4.15 7.66
CA GLU A 88 -15.58 -3.07 8.62
C GLU A 88 -16.30 -1.75 8.26
N VAL A 89 -16.52 -1.49 6.97
CA VAL A 89 -17.06 -0.22 6.47
C VAL A 89 -18.03 -0.39 5.29
N PRO A 90 -18.99 0.52 5.08
CA PRO A 90 -19.86 0.50 3.90
C PRO A 90 -19.09 0.95 2.65
N VAL A 91 -18.39 0.00 2.01
CA VAL A 91 -17.52 0.25 0.84
C VAL A 91 -18.23 1.01 -0.27
N ASP A 92 -19.45 0.61 -0.62
CA ASP A 92 -20.22 1.21 -1.72
C ASP A 92 -20.47 2.71 -1.49
N GLU A 93 -20.74 3.14 -0.25
CA GLU A 93 -20.96 4.56 0.07
C GLU A 93 -19.69 5.39 -0.15
N PHE A 94 -18.53 4.84 0.21
CA PHE A 94 -17.23 5.51 0.04
C PHE A 94 -16.74 5.47 -1.41
N GLU A 95 -17.08 4.44 -2.19
CA GLU A 95 -16.83 4.44 -3.63
C GLU A 95 -17.74 5.44 -4.36
N ASP A 96 -18.99 5.57 -3.94
CA ASP A 96 -19.97 6.51 -4.51
C ASP A 96 -19.60 7.99 -4.27
N ASP A 97 -19.10 8.33 -3.07
CA ASP A 97 -18.65 9.70 -2.74
C ASP A 97 -17.21 10.01 -3.18
N GLY A 98 -16.50 8.99 -3.71
CA GLY A 98 -15.14 9.11 -4.21
C GLY A 98 -14.06 9.22 -3.14
N SER A 99 -14.38 8.95 -1.87
CA SER A 99 -13.42 8.82 -0.78
C SER A 99 -12.65 7.49 -0.83
N LEU A 100 -13.18 6.46 -1.46
CA LEU A 100 -12.51 5.19 -1.73
C LEU A 100 -12.46 4.91 -3.23
N ARG A 101 -11.31 4.46 -3.71
CA ARG A 101 -11.15 3.97 -5.09
C ARG A 101 -10.30 2.71 -5.10
N ILE A 102 -10.85 1.61 -5.61
CA ILE A 102 -10.12 0.35 -5.80
C ILE A 102 -9.96 0.13 -7.30
N MET A 103 -8.71 0.10 -7.78
CA MET A 103 -8.39 -0.06 -9.19
C MET A 103 -7.44 -1.22 -9.44
N ASP A 104 -7.66 -1.92 -10.56
CA ASP A 104 -6.71 -2.90 -11.08
C ASP A 104 -5.73 -2.23 -12.04
N TYR A 105 -4.45 -2.20 -11.67
CA TYR A 105 -3.41 -1.60 -12.51
C TYR A 105 -3.11 -2.45 -13.76
N ARG A 106 -3.31 -3.78 -13.71
CA ARG A 106 -3.06 -4.66 -14.87
C ARG A 106 -4.00 -4.34 -16.03
N GLY A 107 -5.22 -3.89 -15.73
CA GLY A 107 -6.21 -3.49 -16.72
C GLY A 107 -5.85 -2.23 -17.52
N ALA A 108 -4.96 -1.37 -17.02
CA ALA A 108 -4.61 -0.10 -17.66
C ALA A 108 -3.35 -0.15 -18.52
N SER A 109 -2.35 -0.98 -18.18
CA SER A 109 -1.06 -1.03 -18.89
C SER A 109 -0.66 -2.40 -19.43
N GLY A 110 -1.24 -3.50 -18.94
CA GLY A 110 -0.87 -4.88 -19.32
C GLY A 110 0.58 -5.30 -19.00
N GLU A 111 1.44 -4.38 -18.54
CA GLU A 111 2.90 -4.59 -18.53
C GLU A 111 3.59 -4.11 -17.23
N GLY A 112 2.84 -3.95 -16.13
CA GLY A 112 3.41 -3.47 -14.85
C GLY A 112 3.78 -1.99 -14.89
N ILE A 113 4.37 -1.48 -13.80
CA ILE A 113 4.87 -0.09 -13.72
C ILE A 113 6.21 -0.04 -14.47
N LYS A 114 6.20 0.54 -15.66
CA LYS A 114 7.40 0.70 -16.50
C LYS A 114 8.14 2.02 -16.30
N ASP A 115 7.52 2.95 -15.59
CA ASP A 115 7.98 4.33 -15.43
C ASP A 115 7.62 4.83 -14.02
N PRO A 116 8.57 4.73 -13.05
CA PRO A 116 8.35 5.22 -11.69
C PRO A 116 8.03 6.71 -11.64
N GLU A 117 8.67 7.54 -12.49
CA GLU A 117 8.44 8.98 -12.52
C GLU A 117 6.98 9.28 -12.92
N ARG A 118 6.42 8.50 -13.83
CA ARG A 118 5.01 8.61 -14.20
C ARG A 118 4.07 8.17 -13.07
N VAL A 119 4.42 7.14 -12.30
CA VAL A 119 3.61 6.75 -11.13
C VAL A 119 3.63 7.85 -10.09
N VAL A 120 4.79 8.41 -9.80
CA VAL A 120 4.93 9.55 -8.90
C VAL A 120 4.08 10.72 -9.36
N ALA A 121 4.15 11.12 -10.63
CA ALA A 121 3.34 12.21 -11.17
C ALA A 121 1.83 11.94 -11.06
N ILE A 122 1.40 10.67 -11.19
CA ILE A 122 0.01 10.27 -10.95
C ILE A 122 -0.34 10.46 -9.46
N LEU A 123 0.51 10.00 -8.54
CA LEU A 123 0.28 10.13 -7.09
C LEU A 123 0.25 11.59 -6.65
N GLU A 124 1.15 12.44 -7.17
CA GLU A 124 1.15 13.89 -6.92
C GLU A 124 -0.14 14.53 -7.44
N SER A 125 -0.58 14.17 -8.65
CA SER A 125 -1.83 14.66 -9.23
C SER A 125 -3.06 14.22 -8.42
N GLU A 126 -3.12 12.96 -8.01
CA GLU A 126 -4.21 12.45 -7.15
C GLU A 126 -4.18 13.12 -5.77
N SER A 127 -3.01 13.37 -5.20
CA SER A 127 -2.86 14.07 -3.92
C SER A 127 -3.41 15.50 -4.00
N GLY A 128 -2.99 16.26 -5.02
CA GLY A 128 -3.49 17.61 -5.26
C GLY A 128 -5.01 17.63 -5.51
N ARG A 129 -5.54 16.67 -6.28
CA ARG A 129 -6.98 16.55 -6.51
C ARG A 129 -7.76 16.27 -5.25
N SER A 130 -7.27 15.35 -4.41
CA SER A 130 -7.90 15.00 -3.13
C SER A 130 -8.10 16.25 -2.26
N VAL A 131 -7.05 17.06 -2.09
CA VAL A 131 -7.16 18.31 -1.32
C VAL A 131 -8.11 19.30 -1.99
N SER A 132 -8.05 19.45 -3.32
CA SER A 132 -8.91 20.40 -4.05
C SER A 132 -10.40 20.03 -3.98
N GLU A 133 -10.70 18.74 -3.80
CA GLU A 133 -12.06 18.21 -3.70
C GLU A 133 -12.55 18.12 -2.24
N GLY A 134 -11.74 18.59 -1.28
CA GLY A 134 -12.13 18.76 0.12
C GLY A 134 -11.69 17.64 1.06
N PHE A 135 -10.93 16.66 0.58
CA PHE A 135 -10.34 15.61 1.43
C PHE A 135 -9.17 16.17 2.25
N SER A 136 -8.97 15.61 3.45
CA SER A 136 -7.89 16.03 4.35
C SER A 136 -6.50 15.54 3.93
N GLY A 137 -6.46 14.59 2.98
CA GLY A 137 -5.23 14.01 2.43
C GLY A 137 -5.52 12.85 1.47
N LEU A 138 -4.46 12.16 1.07
CA LEU A 138 -4.50 10.95 0.24
C LEU A 138 -3.71 9.82 0.92
N ARG A 139 -4.35 8.65 1.05
CA ARG A 139 -3.69 7.37 1.36
C ARG A 139 -3.66 6.51 0.12
N VAL A 140 -2.51 5.90 -0.14
CA VAL A 140 -2.34 4.99 -1.28
C VAL A 140 -1.77 3.67 -0.80
N THR A 141 -2.34 2.58 -1.30
CA THR A 141 -1.79 1.24 -1.16
C THR A 141 -1.40 0.72 -2.53
N LEU A 142 -0.20 0.17 -2.61
CA LEU A 142 0.43 -0.34 -3.82
C LEU A 142 0.98 -1.72 -3.49
N GLU A 143 0.55 -2.73 -4.25
CA GLU A 143 1.17 -4.05 -4.14
C GLU A 143 2.51 -4.06 -4.89
N MET A 144 3.59 -4.34 -4.17
CA MET A 144 4.97 -4.34 -4.69
C MET A 144 5.20 -5.34 -5.84
N GLY A 145 4.31 -6.33 -6.02
CA GLY A 145 4.28 -7.19 -7.20
C GLY A 145 4.22 -6.41 -8.53
N LEU A 146 3.71 -5.17 -8.51
CA LEU A 146 3.71 -4.24 -9.65
C LEU A 146 5.10 -3.72 -10.04
N LEU A 147 6.05 -3.76 -9.09
CA LEU A 147 7.37 -3.13 -9.18
C LEU A 147 8.51 -4.15 -9.37
N LEU A 148 8.22 -5.45 -9.26
CA LEU A 148 9.21 -6.54 -9.32
C LEU A 148 9.87 -6.73 -10.71
N GLY A 149 9.58 -5.87 -11.68
CA GLY A 149 10.32 -5.80 -12.94
C GLY A 149 11.68 -5.08 -12.81
N ASP A 150 11.85 -4.16 -11.84
CA ASP A 150 13.07 -3.37 -11.67
C ASP A 150 13.21 -2.79 -10.25
N ILE A 151 14.29 -3.15 -9.55
CA ILE A 151 14.59 -2.73 -8.17
C ILE A 151 14.81 -1.21 -8.05
N SER A 152 15.25 -0.53 -9.12
CA SER A 152 15.46 0.93 -9.11
C SER A 152 14.16 1.71 -8.92
N VAL A 153 13.06 1.22 -9.51
CA VAL A 153 11.70 1.76 -9.42
C VAL A 153 11.19 1.72 -7.97
N THR A 154 11.62 0.71 -7.20
CA THR A 154 11.25 0.57 -5.78
C THR A 154 11.92 1.63 -4.92
N GLU A 155 13.19 1.95 -5.17
CA GLU A 155 13.91 2.97 -4.39
C GLU A 155 13.36 4.38 -4.63
N ASP A 156 13.02 4.70 -5.89
CA ASP A 156 12.42 5.99 -6.23
C ASP A 156 11.04 6.14 -5.60
N ILE A 157 10.17 5.12 -5.66
CA ILE A 157 8.84 5.18 -5.03
C ILE A 157 8.94 5.32 -3.50
N ILE A 158 9.87 4.61 -2.86
CA ILE A 158 10.12 4.74 -1.41
C ILE A 158 10.61 6.16 -1.07
N ARG A 159 11.56 6.71 -1.85
CA ARG A 159 12.04 8.09 -1.64
C ARG A 159 10.93 9.12 -1.85
N TYR A 160 10.10 8.96 -2.88
CA TYR A 160 8.97 9.85 -3.12
C TYR A 160 7.90 9.75 -2.02
N GLY A 161 7.63 8.56 -1.48
CA GLY A 161 6.69 8.39 -0.36
C GLY A 161 7.06 9.18 0.90
N THR A 162 8.31 9.60 1.05
CA THR A 162 8.78 10.48 2.15
C THR A 162 8.73 11.98 1.85
N ALA A 163 8.43 12.37 0.60
CA ALA A 163 8.51 13.74 0.12
C ALA A 163 7.15 14.46 0.00
N ILE A 164 6.03 13.76 0.21
CA ILE A 164 4.65 14.26 0.04
C ILE A 164 3.90 14.35 1.35
#